data_AF-A0A7J2MF40-F1
#
_entry.id   AF-A0A7J2MF40-F1
#
_cell.length_a   1.000
_cell.length_b   1.000
_cell.length_c   1.000
_cell.angle_alpha   90.00
_cell.angle_beta   90.00
_cell.angle_gamma   90.00
#
_symmetry.space_group_name_H-M   'P 1'
#
loop_
_entity.id
_entity.type
_entity.pdbx_description
1 polymer ?
#
loop_
_entity_poly.entity_id
_entity_poly.type
_entity_poly.pdbx_seq_one_letter_code
_entity_poly.pdbx_strand_id
1 'polypeptide(L)'
;MLGKDHIILSLFTVSAIFMPFLLDRTNTGLFVLAMIGVGIGSLAPDADSQDAAIFHTKVKGLKGGTRKLIDTCIGPFLPIFGFIQKFLIYLPAVKIIQFLVKENKISLQYRVTETHRGILHSVLGLLISFAALLIYSSILMILFPELLSIKTLLVFNVAFSIGFFLHLLEDSCTVSGVNFTFPMNKKLLFKGEVRTGKIDYSTGAFESWLGALNVGHFLASALSKENASINSIQIELIVILIIIISWLIFIRLSGVKRY
;
A
#
# COMPACT_ATOMS: atom_id res chain seq x y z
N MET A 1 -2.06 -12.35 6.03
CA MET A 1 -0.72 -11.77 6.20
C MET A 1 -0.74 -10.88 7.45
N LEU A 2 0.40 -10.45 7.96
CA LEU A 2 0.50 -9.51 9.09
C LEU A 2 0.92 -8.13 8.59
N GLY A 3 0.73 -7.09 9.40
CA GLY A 3 1.14 -5.71 9.05
C GLY A 3 2.61 -5.57 8.62
N LYS A 4 3.52 -6.40 9.16
CA LYS A 4 4.92 -6.43 8.70
C LYS A 4 5.06 -6.86 7.24
N ASP A 5 4.26 -7.84 6.83
CA ASP A 5 4.31 -8.41 5.49
C ASP A 5 3.77 -7.37 4.50
N HIS A 6 2.68 -6.70 4.88
CA HIS A 6 2.08 -5.62 4.08
C HIS A 6 3.07 -4.48 3.82
N ILE A 7 3.75 -4.00 4.87
CA ILE A 7 4.77 -2.98 4.71
C ILE A 7 5.91 -3.46 3.82
N ILE A 8 6.51 -4.62 4.11
CA ILE A 8 7.73 -5.04 3.42
C ILE A 8 7.47 -5.30 1.93
N LEU A 9 6.42 -6.07 1.60
CA LEU A 9 6.10 -6.40 0.22
C LEU A 9 5.75 -5.14 -0.59
N SER A 10 4.98 -4.23 0.01
CA SER A 10 4.64 -2.96 -0.62
C SER A 10 5.86 -2.06 -0.82
N LEU A 11 6.70 -1.89 0.21
CA LEU A 11 7.90 -1.06 0.10
C LEU A 11 8.87 -1.62 -0.94
N PHE A 12 9.17 -2.93 -0.93
CA PHE A 12 10.09 -3.53 -1.91
C PHE A 12 9.55 -3.46 -3.34
N THR A 13 8.24 -3.64 -3.52
CA THR A 13 7.62 -3.50 -4.84
C THR A 13 7.79 -2.08 -5.38
N VAL A 14 7.49 -1.07 -4.58
CA VAL A 14 7.53 0.31 -5.05
C VAL A 14 8.96 0.85 -5.12
N SER A 15 9.86 0.48 -4.20
CA SER A 15 11.26 0.91 -4.27
C SER A 15 11.96 0.42 -5.53
N ALA A 16 11.61 -0.77 -6.03
CA ALA A 16 12.14 -1.28 -7.29
C ALA A 16 11.64 -0.48 -8.50
N ILE A 17 10.45 0.13 -8.46
CA ILE A 17 9.98 1.00 -9.55
C ILE A 17 10.60 2.40 -9.44
N PHE A 18 10.79 2.88 -8.20
CA PHE A 18 11.23 4.25 -7.94
C PHE A 18 12.75 4.40 -7.75
N MET A 19 13.53 3.34 -7.98
CA MET A 19 15.00 3.35 -7.83
C MET A 19 15.71 4.50 -8.55
N PRO A 20 15.30 4.94 -9.77
CA PRO A 20 15.91 6.10 -10.42
C PRO A 20 15.85 7.37 -9.58
N PHE A 21 14.76 7.58 -8.84
CA PHE A 21 14.55 8.76 -8.00
C PHE A 21 15.46 8.73 -6.77
N LEU A 22 15.83 7.54 -6.28
CA LEU A 22 16.82 7.39 -5.21
C LEU A 22 18.21 7.82 -5.70
N LEU A 23 18.58 7.38 -6.90
CA LEU A 23 19.91 7.63 -7.48
C LEU A 23 20.07 9.06 -8.02
N ASP A 24 18.99 9.79 -8.26
CA ASP A 24 19.00 11.20 -8.61
C ASP A 24 18.90 12.06 -7.33
N ARG A 25 20.01 12.73 -6.98
CA ARG A 25 20.12 13.56 -5.77
C ARG A 25 19.06 14.64 -5.67
N THR A 26 18.54 15.12 -6.80
CA THR A 26 17.50 16.17 -6.81
C THR A 26 16.12 15.63 -6.44
N ASN A 27 15.89 14.32 -6.62
CA ASN A 27 14.61 13.66 -6.42
C ASN A 27 14.60 12.68 -5.24
N THR A 28 15.71 12.50 -4.53
CA THR A 28 15.81 11.60 -3.37
C THR A 28 14.77 11.91 -2.29
N GLY A 29 14.45 13.18 -2.05
CA GLY A 29 13.40 13.57 -1.10
C GLY A 29 12.01 13.04 -1.51
N LEU A 30 11.71 13.01 -2.80
CA LEU A 30 10.45 12.46 -3.33
C LEU A 30 10.42 10.94 -3.25
N PHE A 31 11.56 10.28 -3.45
CA PHE A 31 11.67 8.83 -3.19
C PHE A 31 11.33 8.52 -1.73
N VAL A 32 11.95 9.21 -0.77
CA VAL A 32 11.67 9.01 0.66
C VAL A 32 10.20 9.28 0.99
N LEU A 33 9.64 10.37 0.47
CA LEU A 33 8.24 10.70 0.64
C LEU A 33 7.31 9.62 0.07
N ALA A 34 7.64 9.07 -1.11
CA ALA A 34 6.90 7.97 -1.70
C ALA A 34 6.99 6.71 -0.83
N MET A 35 8.17 6.34 -0.30
CA MET A 35 8.31 5.19 0.60
C MET A 35 7.48 5.36 1.88
N ILE A 36 7.44 6.55 2.47
CA ILE A 36 6.58 6.85 3.62
C ILE A 36 5.11 6.69 3.24
N GLY A 37 4.69 7.28 2.10
CA GLY A 37 3.33 7.16 1.57
C GLY A 37 2.91 5.70 1.37
N VAL A 38 3.74 4.89 0.70
CA VAL A 38 3.51 3.45 0.49
C VAL A 38 3.40 2.70 1.81
N GLY A 39 4.32 2.94 2.75
CA GLY A 39 4.32 2.26 4.05
C GLY A 39 3.04 2.54 4.83
N ILE A 40 2.61 3.80 4.91
CA ILE A 40 1.35 4.18 5.54
C ILE A 40 0.16 3.59 4.77
N GLY A 41 0.14 3.73 3.45
CA GLY A 41 -0.93 3.23 2.57
C GLY A 41 -1.13 1.72 2.70
N SER A 42 -0.04 0.96 2.79
CA SER A 42 -0.07 -0.51 2.95
C SER A 42 -0.71 -0.99 4.25
N LEU A 43 -0.86 -0.10 5.24
CA LEU A 43 -1.55 -0.40 6.50
C LEU A 43 -2.89 0.33 6.64
N ALA A 44 -3.21 1.25 5.75
CA ALA A 44 -4.41 2.07 5.83
C ALA A 44 -5.72 1.24 5.79
N PRO A 45 -5.82 0.15 5.01
CA PRO A 45 -7.03 -0.67 5.04
C PRO A 45 -7.34 -1.25 6.43
N ASP A 46 -6.32 -1.64 7.18
CA ASP A 46 -6.46 -2.23 8.51
C ASP A 46 -6.87 -1.23 9.61
N ALA A 47 -7.04 0.06 9.28
CA ALA A 47 -7.52 1.05 10.24
C ALA A 47 -8.95 0.76 10.78
N ASP A 48 -9.67 -0.17 10.15
CA ASP A 48 -10.95 -0.72 10.61
C ASP A 48 -10.79 -1.81 11.70
N SER A 49 -9.55 -2.20 12.05
CA SER A 49 -9.22 -3.15 13.12
C SER A 49 -8.49 -2.48 14.28
N GLN A 50 -8.88 -2.78 15.53
CA GLN A 50 -8.34 -2.07 16.72
C GLN A 50 -6.87 -2.39 17.01
N ASP A 51 -6.40 -3.59 16.66
CA ASP A 51 -5.03 -4.06 16.95
C ASP A 51 -4.08 -3.93 15.75
N ALA A 52 -4.48 -3.16 14.74
CA ALA A 52 -3.71 -3.00 13.51
C ALA A 52 -2.37 -2.28 13.75
N ALA A 53 -1.37 -2.65 12.95
CA ALA A 53 -0.03 -2.08 13.04
C ALA A 53 0.00 -0.56 12.84
N ILE A 54 -0.97 -0.01 12.10
CA ILE A 54 -1.08 1.44 11.85
C ILE A 54 -1.29 2.25 13.13
N PHE A 55 -1.79 1.66 14.22
CA PHE A 55 -2.00 2.38 15.49
C PHE A 55 -0.76 2.39 16.40
N HIS A 56 0.37 1.83 15.95
CA HIS A 56 1.56 1.68 16.78
C HIS A 56 2.81 2.22 16.07
N THR A 57 3.69 2.88 16.83
CA THR A 57 4.96 3.38 16.28
C THR A 57 5.97 2.28 15.99
N LYS A 58 5.79 1.10 16.59
CA LYS A 58 6.65 -0.07 16.40
C LYS A 58 5.84 -1.20 15.80
N VAL A 59 6.24 -1.63 14.60
CA VAL A 59 5.54 -2.70 13.89
C VAL A 59 6.01 -4.06 14.42
N LYS A 60 5.09 -4.84 14.96
CA LYS A 60 5.39 -6.17 15.54
C LYS A 60 5.89 -7.13 14.44
N GLY A 61 6.90 -7.92 14.78
CA GLY A 61 7.43 -9.00 13.92
C GLY A 61 8.55 -8.58 12.95
N LEU A 62 8.87 -7.29 12.82
CA LEU A 62 10.09 -6.83 12.15
C LEU A 62 11.34 -7.17 12.99
N LYS A 63 12.48 -7.40 12.31
CA LYS A 63 13.77 -7.73 12.94
C LYS A 63 14.91 -6.92 12.33
N GLY A 64 16.03 -6.82 13.06
CA GLY A 64 17.30 -6.27 12.56
C GLY A 64 17.24 -4.83 12.04
N GLY A 65 18.02 -4.55 10.99
CA GLY A 65 18.13 -3.22 10.37
C GLY A 65 16.81 -2.73 9.76
N THR A 66 16.02 -3.63 9.16
CA THR A 66 14.70 -3.31 8.59
C THR A 66 13.76 -2.75 9.66
N ARG A 67 13.73 -3.35 10.85
CA ARG A 67 12.96 -2.82 11.99
C ARG A 67 13.41 -1.41 12.35
N LYS A 68 14.72 -1.20 12.51
CA LYS A 68 15.27 0.11 12.87
C LYS A 68 14.87 1.17 11.84
N LEU A 69 14.95 0.84 10.55
CA LEU A 69 14.58 1.74 9.46
C LEU A 69 13.09 2.08 9.50
N ILE A 70 12.20 1.08 9.55
CA ILE A 70 10.76 1.31 9.55
C ILE A 70 10.31 2.05 10.81
N ASP A 71 10.73 1.61 12.00
CA ASP A 71 10.38 2.23 13.28
C ASP A 71 10.89 3.69 13.37
N THR A 72 11.93 4.07 12.61
CA THR A 72 12.49 5.44 12.60
C THR A 72 11.84 6.31 11.52
N CYS A 73 11.69 5.81 10.30
CA CYS A 73 11.27 6.63 9.15
C CYS A 73 9.76 6.65 8.94
N ILE A 74 9.05 5.59 9.30
CA ILE A 74 7.60 5.42 9.03
C ILE A 74 6.82 5.36 10.34
N GLY A 75 7.34 4.61 11.31
CA GLY A 75 6.75 4.38 12.63
C GLY A 75 6.18 5.63 13.33
N PRO A 76 6.89 6.77 13.37
CA PRO A 76 6.38 7.97 14.03
C PRO A 76 5.09 8.51 13.40
N PHE A 77 4.90 8.27 12.10
CA PHE A 77 3.74 8.74 11.36
C PHE A 77 2.56 7.77 11.43
N LEU A 78 2.80 6.48 11.69
CA LEU A 78 1.75 5.44 11.65
C LEU A 78 0.53 5.80 12.51
N PRO A 79 0.64 6.07 13.83
CA PRO A 79 -0.56 6.33 14.65
C PRO A 79 -1.32 7.57 14.21
N ILE A 80 -0.61 8.61 13.76
CA ILE A 80 -1.21 9.85 13.26
C ILE A 80 -2.12 9.51 12.07
N PHE A 81 -1.59 8.81 11.09
CA PHE A 81 -2.35 8.41 9.91
C PHE A 81 -3.40 7.34 10.23
N GLY A 82 -3.16 6.43 11.17
CA GLY A 82 -4.14 5.45 11.63
C GLY A 82 -5.38 6.12 12.22
N PHE A 83 -5.18 7.15 13.06
CA PHE A 83 -6.29 7.90 13.63
C PHE A 83 -7.00 8.79 12.61
N ILE A 84 -6.27 9.43 11.69
CA ILE A 84 -6.88 10.16 10.56
C ILE A 84 -7.73 9.20 9.72
N GLN A 85 -7.15 8.06 9.31
CA GLN A 85 -7.81 7.07 8.49
C GLN A 85 -9.06 6.51 9.18
N LYS A 86 -9.00 6.24 10.48
CA LYS A 86 -10.15 5.74 11.24
C LYS A 86 -11.22 6.80 11.46
N PHE A 87 -10.87 7.92 12.08
CA PHE A 87 -11.84 8.88 12.60
C PHE A 87 -12.26 9.96 11.61
N LEU A 88 -11.38 10.35 10.69
CA LEU A 88 -11.68 11.42 9.72
C LEU A 88 -12.13 10.85 8.36
N ILE A 89 -11.72 9.63 8.02
CA ILE A 89 -12.02 9.01 6.73
C ILE A 89 -13.05 7.89 6.87
N TYR A 90 -12.69 6.79 7.55
CA TYR A 90 -13.48 5.57 7.58
C TYR A 90 -14.84 5.74 8.27
N LEU A 91 -14.87 6.21 9.52
CA LEU A 91 -16.11 6.33 10.27
C LEU A 91 -17.09 7.32 9.61
N PRO A 92 -16.66 8.52 9.16
CA PRO A 92 -17.54 9.41 8.41
C PRO A 92 -18.03 8.78 7.11
N ALA A 93 -17.16 8.10 6.35
CA ALA A 93 -17.54 7.43 5.11
C ALA A 93 -18.61 6.36 5.33
N VAL A 94 -18.47 5.52 6.35
CA VAL A 94 -19.48 4.51 6.73
C VAL A 94 -20.84 5.19 6.98
N LYS A 95 -20.87 6.28 7.77
CA LYS A 95 -22.11 7.00 8.09
C LYS A 95 -22.73 7.68 6.88
N ILE A 96 -21.93 8.34 6.04
CA ILE A 96 -22.38 8.99 4.81
C ILE A 96 -22.98 7.96 3.87
N ILE A 97 -22.31 6.82 3.66
CA ILE A 97 -22.83 5.75 2.79
C ILE A 97 -24.12 5.18 3.37
N GLN A 98 -24.19 4.91 4.67
CA GLN A 98 -25.42 4.44 5.32
C GLN A 98 -26.59 5.41 5.09
N PHE A 99 -26.34 6.72 5.25
CA PHE A 99 -27.34 7.76 4.99
C PHE A 99 -27.79 7.75 3.52
N LEU A 100 -26.85 7.81 2.57
CA LEU A 100 -27.16 7.83 1.15
C LEU A 100 -27.92 6.59 0.69
N VAL A 101 -27.55 5.41 1.18
CA VAL A 101 -28.23 4.14 0.87
C VAL A 101 -29.68 4.16 1.37
N LYS A 102 -29.90 4.66 2.59
CA LYS A 102 -31.23 4.76 3.19
C LYS A 102 -32.12 5.75 2.43
N GLU A 103 -31.63 6.97 2.20
CA GLU A 103 -32.42 8.03 1.54
C GLU A 103 -32.76 7.69 0.09
N ASN A 104 -31.81 7.12 -0.65
CA ASN A 104 -32.02 6.78 -2.06
C ASN A 104 -32.60 5.38 -2.28
N LYS A 105 -32.95 4.65 -1.21
CA LYS A 105 -33.47 3.27 -1.25
C LYS A 105 -32.59 2.32 -2.10
N ILE A 106 -31.27 2.50 -2.03
CA ILE A 106 -30.32 1.71 -2.81
C ILE A 106 -30.25 0.30 -2.22
N SER A 107 -30.45 -0.72 -3.05
CA SER A 107 -30.24 -2.12 -2.64
C SER A 107 -28.77 -2.49 -2.74
N LEU A 108 -28.14 -2.84 -1.62
CA LEU A 108 -26.77 -3.35 -1.56
C LEU A 108 -26.76 -4.82 -1.18
N GLN A 109 -25.79 -5.59 -1.71
CA GLN A 109 -25.60 -6.98 -1.31
C GLN A 109 -25.14 -7.12 0.15
N TYR A 110 -24.45 -6.11 0.67
CA TYR A 110 -23.93 -6.10 2.03
C TYR A 110 -24.45 -4.91 2.82
N ARG A 111 -24.72 -5.13 4.11
CA ARG A 111 -24.95 -4.03 5.04
C ARG A 111 -23.63 -3.32 5.31
N VAL A 112 -23.64 -2.01 5.12
CA VAL A 112 -22.50 -1.15 5.47
C VAL A 112 -22.49 -0.97 6.98
N THR A 113 -21.48 -1.52 7.67
CA THR A 113 -21.27 -1.40 9.12
C THR A 113 -19.79 -1.35 9.43
N GLU A 114 -19.45 -0.89 10.64
CA GLU A 114 -18.09 -0.94 11.16
C GLU A 114 -17.68 -2.39 11.38
N THR A 115 -16.90 -2.92 10.45
CA THR A 115 -16.44 -4.31 10.43
C THR A 115 -15.07 -4.34 9.79
N HIS A 116 -14.22 -5.23 10.28
CA HIS A 116 -12.94 -5.54 9.67
C HIS A 116 -13.16 -6.17 8.29
N ARG A 117 -12.42 -5.71 7.27
CA ARG A 117 -12.63 -6.07 5.86
C ARG A 117 -13.94 -5.58 5.27
N GLY A 118 -14.37 -4.40 5.72
CA GLY A 118 -15.54 -3.68 5.24
C GLY A 118 -15.19 -2.75 4.07
N ILE A 119 -15.62 -1.48 4.17
CA ILE A 119 -15.39 -0.48 3.11
C ILE A 119 -13.91 -0.30 2.78
N LEU A 120 -13.03 -0.32 3.78
CA LEU A 120 -11.60 -0.08 3.55
C LEU A 120 -10.93 -1.18 2.73
N HIS A 121 -11.44 -2.42 2.77
CA HIS A 121 -10.94 -3.51 1.92
C HIS A 121 -11.70 -3.59 0.59
N SER A 122 -11.87 -2.46 -0.09
CA SER A 122 -12.49 -2.40 -1.42
C SER A 122 -11.97 -1.24 -2.26
N VAL A 123 -12.27 -1.25 -3.56
CA VAL A 123 -11.94 -0.13 -4.47
C VAL A 123 -12.63 1.15 -4.03
N LEU A 124 -13.86 1.05 -3.49
CA LEU A 124 -14.56 2.20 -2.95
C LEU A 124 -13.80 2.79 -1.76
N GLY A 125 -13.29 1.96 -0.84
CA GLY A 125 -12.46 2.42 0.27
C GLY A 125 -11.17 3.12 -0.17
N LEU A 126 -10.50 2.58 -1.20
CA LEU A 126 -9.33 3.21 -1.81
C LEU A 126 -9.68 4.60 -2.37
N LEU A 127 -10.75 4.72 -3.15
CA LEU A 127 -11.17 5.98 -3.77
C LEU A 127 -11.56 7.02 -2.72
N ILE A 128 -12.29 6.62 -1.68
CA ILE A 128 -12.67 7.49 -0.56
C ILE A 128 -11.41 7.99 0.18
N SER A 129 -10.48 7.09 0.48
CA SER A 129 -9.26 7.43 1.19
C SER A 129 -8.37 8.37 0.35
N PHE A 130 -8.25 8.10 -0.95
CA PHE A 130 -7.54 8.97 -1.88
C PHE A 130 -8.17 10.37 -1.94
N ALA A 131 -9.49 10.47 -2.14
CA ALA A 131 -10.18 11.75 -2.22
C ALA A 131 -10.08 12.55 -0.92
N ALA A 132 -10.28 11.90 0.23
CA ALA A 132 -10.18 12.55 1.53
C ALA A 132 -8.76 13.04 1.82
N LEU A 133 -7.75 12.20 1.55
CA LEU A 133 -6.35 12.56 1.75
C LEU A 133 -5.92 13.68 0.80
N LEU A 134 -6.39 13.67 -0.45
CA LEU A 134 -6.18 14.76 -1.41
C LEU A 134 -6.75 16.08 -0.88
N ILE A 135 -7.97 16.07 -0.32
CA ILE A 135 -8.58 17.25 0.30
C ILE A 135 -7.75 17.73 1.49
N TYR A 136 -7.42 16.85 2.45
CA TYR A 136 -6.67 17.22 3.65
C TYR A 136 -5.27 17.73 3.33
N SER A 137 -4.55 17.05 2.42
CA SER A 137 -3.23 17.49 1.99
C SER A 137 -3.27 18.80 1.21
N SER A 138 -4.34 19.08 0.46
CA SER A 138 -4.53 20.36 -0.22
C SER A 138 -4.77 21.50 0.78
N ILE A 139 -5.56 21.24 1.84
CA ILE A 139 -5.73 22.20 2.94
C ILE A 139 -4.38 22.48 3.62
N LEU A 140 -3.61 21.43 3.94
CA LEU A 140 -2.28 21.60 4.54
C LEU A 140 -1.34 22.39 3.62
N MET A 141 -1.40 22.18 2.31
CA MET A 141 -0.60 22.94 1.35
C MET A 141 -0.95 24.43 1.34
N ILE A 142 -2.24 24.78 1.47
CA ILE A 142 -2.67 26.18 1.60
C ILE A 142 -2.18 26.80 2.92
N LEU A 143 -2.19 26.02 4.01
CA LEU A 143 -1.76 26.49 5.33
C LEU A 143 -0.24 26.58 5.47
N PHE A 144 0.51 25.75 4.73
CA PHE A 144 1.97 25.65 4.80
C PHE A 144 2.62 25.68 3.40
N PRO A 145 2.42 26.77 2.63
CA PRO A 145 2.83 26.83 1.22
C PRO A 145 4.36 26.80 1.02
N GLU A 146 5.13 27.15 2.04
CA GLU A 146 6.60 27.09 2.02
C GLU A 146 7.14 25.67 2.21
N LEU A 147 6.35 24.77 2.82
CA LEU A 147 6.75 23.40 3.14
C LEU A 147 6.21 22.38 2.14
N LEU A 148 5.04 22.65 1.56
CA LEU A 148 4.31 21.70 0.71
C LEU A 148 4.12 22.27 -0.69
N SER A 149 4.43 21.46 -1.69
CA SER A 149 4.18 21.73 -3.09
C SER A 149 3.13 20.78 -3.65
N ILE A 150 2.54 21.16 -4.80
CA ILE A 150 1.65 20.26 -5.54
C ILE A 150 2.36 18.95 -5.92
N LYS A 151 3.67 19.01 -6.23
CA LYS A 151 4.48 17.84 -6.58
C LYS A 151 4.58 16.86 -5.40
N THR A 152 4.91 17.36 -4.21
CA THR A 152 5.01 16.53 -2.98
C THR A 152 3.65 15.95 -2.60
N LEU A 153 2.58 16.72 -2.75
CA LEU A 153 1.22 16.26 -2.51
C LEU A 153 0.85 15.09 -3.42
N LEU A 154 1.06 15.24 -4.73
CA LEU A 154 0.71 14.22 -5.71
C LEU A 154 1.54 12.95 -5.51
N VAL A 155 2.84 13.09 -5.26
CA VAL A 155 3.72 11.95 -4.97
C VAL A 155 3.23 11.18 -3.75
N PHE A 156 2.95 11.88 -2.64
CA PHE A 156 2.46 11.21 -1.43
C PHE A 156 1.12 10.51 -1.64
N ASN A 157 0.13 11.19 -2.25
CA ASN A 157 -1.20 10.61 -2.47
C ASN A 157 -1.16 9.39 -3.40
N VAL A 158 -0.40 9.46 -4.50
CA VAL A 158 -0.24 8.32 -5.42
C VAL A 158 0.48 7.17 -4.73
N ALA A 159 1.56 7.45 -4.02
CA ALA A 159 2.31 6.44 -3.26
C ALA A 159 1.45 5.76 -2.19
N PHE A 160 0.66 6.53 -1.44
CA PHE A 160 -0.31 6.02 -0.48
C PHE A 160 -1.34 5.10 -1.16
N SER A 161 -1.91 5.52 -2.28
CA SER A 161 -2.87 4.69 -3.03
C SER A 161 -2.26 3.41 -3.58
N ILE A 162 -1.00 3.44 -4.03
CA ILE A 162 -0.29 2.23 -4.46
C ILE A 162 -0.10 1.28 -3.28
N GLY A 163 0.35 1.77 -2.12
CA GLY A 163 0.47 0.96 -0.90
C GLY A 163 -0.86 0.34 -0.48
N PHE A 164 -1.94 1.15 -0.48
CA PHE A 164 -3.28 0.70 -0.16
C PHE A 164 -3.75 -0.39 -1.14
N PHE A 165 -3.53 -0.21 -2.45
CA PHE A 165 -3.88 -1.21 -3.45
C PHE A 165 -3.08 -2.51 -3.28
N LEU A 166 -1.78 -2.41 -3.02
CA LEU A 166 -0.93 -3.57 -2.76
C LEU A 166 -1.39 -4.35 -1.52
N HIS A 167 -1.82 -3.66 -0.45
CA HIS A 167 -2.48 -4.33 0.67
C HIS A 167 -3.70 -5.16 0.22
N LEU A 168 -4.59 -4.61 -0.61
CA LEU A 168 -5.74 -5.37 -1.12
C LEU A 168 -5.31 -6.58 -1.94
N LEU A 169 -4.25 -6.45 -2.75
CA LEU A 169 -3.70 -7.53 -3.55
C LEU A 169 -3.09 -8.64 -2.68
N GLU A 170 -2.33 -8.26 -1.66
CA GLU A 170 -1.74 -9.15 -0.67
C GLU A 170 -2.81 -9.89 0.12
N ASP A 171 -3.84 -9.19 0.60
CA ASP A 171 -4.92 -9.81 1.35
C ASP A 171 -5.81 -10.71 0.47
N SER A 172 -5.85 -10.48 -0.85
CA SER A 172 -6.47 -11.41 -1.81
C SER A 172 -5.77 -12.76 -1.90
N CYS A 173 -4.48 -12.81 -1.55
CA CYS A 173 -3.70 -14.05 -1.47
C CYS A 173 -4.05 -14.87 -0.22
N THR A 174 -4.79 -14.30 0.74
CA THR A 174 -5.15 -14.96 2.01
C THR A 174 -6.47 -15.72 1.93
N VAL A 175 -6.66 -16.66 2.85
CA VAL A 175 -7.92 -17.43 3.00
C VAL A 175 -9.16 -16.57 3.24
N SER A 176 -8.98 -15.42 3.88
CA SER A 176 -10.06 -14.47 4.14
C SER A 176 -10.39 -13.66 2.89
N GLY A 177 -9.37 -13.32 2.09
CA GLY A 177 -9.49 -12.62 0.82
C GLY A 177 -9.98 -11.18 0.91
N VAL A 178 -10.29 -10.61 -0.25
CA VAL A 178 -10.77 -9.23 -0.42
C VAL A 178 -11.89 -9.19 -1.45
N ASN A 179 -12.94 -8.42 -1.16
CA ASN A 179 -13.98 -8.12 -2.12
C ASN A 179 -13.83 -6.68 -2.64
N PHE A 180 -13.22 -6.55 -3.83
CA PHE A 180 -12.95 -5.24 -4.43
C PHE A 180 -14.22 -4.43 -4.72
N THR A 181 -15.37 -5.09 -4.87
CA THR A 181 -16.68 -4.45 -5.13
C THR A 181 -17.57 -4.33 -3.89
N PHE A 182 -17.02 -4.54 -2.69
CA PHE A 182 -17.77 -4.28 -1.45
C PHE A 182 -18.14 -2.78 -1.34
N PRO A 183 -19.38 -2.43 -0.95
CA PRO A 183 -20.49 -3.29 -0.51
C PRO A 183 -21.49 -3.69 -1.61
N MET A 184 -21.24 -3.32 -2.87
CA MET A 184 -22.22 -3.42 -3.95
C MET A 184 -22.54 -4.87 -4.35
N ASN A 185 -21.52 -5.69 -4.57
CA ASN A 185 -21.71 -7.08 -4.98
C ASN A 185 -20.48 -7.95 -4.65
N LYS A 186 -20.50 -9.24 -5.01
CA LYS A 186 -19.39 -10.21 -4.88
C LYS A 186 -18.58 -10.46 -6.16
N LYS A 187 -18.84 -9.74 -7.26
CA LYS A 187 -18.26 -10.07 -8.58
C LYS A 187 -16.74 -10.10 -8.60
N LEU A 188 -16.08 -9.33 -7.72
CA LEU A 188 -14.62 -9.25 -7.59
C LEU A 188 -14.18 -9.66 -6.18
N LEU A 189 -14.74 -10.76 -5.67
CA LEU A 189 -14.24 -11.42 -4.46
C LEU A 189 -13.11 -12.39 -4.83
N PHE A 190 -11.91 -12.13 -4.32
CA PHE A 190 -10.74 -12.98 -4.51
C PHE A 190 -10.24 -13.53 -3.19
N LYS A 191 -9.96 -14.84 -3.15
CA LYS A 191 -9.39 -15.53 -1.98
C LYS A 191 -8.30 -16.48 -2.42
N GLY A 192 -7.22 -16.54 -1.64
CA GLY A 192 -6.14 -17.49 -1.81
C GLY A 192 -6.06 -18.46 -0.63
N GLU A 193 -4.88 -19.06 -0.47
CA GLU A 193 -4.62 -20.15 0.46
C GLU A 193 -3.64 -19.76 1.58
N VAL A 194 -3.04 -18.57 1.51
CA VAL A 194 -2.10 -18.06 2.52
C VAL A 194 -2.81 -17.89 3.85
N ARG A 195 -2.27 -18.50 4.92
CA ARG A 195 -2.82 -18.43 6.28
C ARG A 195 -1.97 -17.54 7.17
N THR A 196 -2.59 -16.55 7.79
CA THR A 196 -1.94 -15.63 8.73
C THR A 196 -1.32 -16.40 9.91
N GLY A 197 -0.08 -16.04 10.27
CA GLY A 197 0.60 -16.55 11.47
C GLY A 197 1.22 -17.94 11.34
N LYS A 198 1.02 -18.65 10.22
CA LYS A 198 1.83 -19.83 9.89
C LYS A 198 3.06 -19.41 9.09
N ILE A 199 4.16 -20.14 9.25
CA ILE A 199 5.34 -19.97 8.39
C ILE A 199 4.88 -20.30 6.97
N ASP A 200 4.74 -19.26 6.15
CA ASP A 200 4.49 -19.39 4.75
C ASP A 200 5.79 -19.13 3.98
N TYR A 201 6.42 -20.23 3.58
CA TYR A 201 7.66 -20.19 2.79
C TYR A 201 7.49 -19.39 1.50
N SER A 202 6.28 -19.37 0.91
CA SER A 202 6.03 -18.64 -0.33
C SER A 202 6.11 -17.13 -0.14
N THR A 203 5.57 -16.60 0.97
CA THR A 203 5.60 -15.17 1.29
C THR A 203 7.03 -14.71 1.60
N GLY A 204 7.77 -15.50 2.40
CA GLY A 204 9.17 -15.18 2.72
C GLY A 204 10.11 -15.28 1.51
N ALA A 205 9.89 -16.27 0.62
CA ALA A 205 10.63 -16.38 -0.63
C ALA A 205 10.34 -15.19 -1.57
N PHE A 206 9.07 -14.77 -1.67
CA PHE A 206 8.67 -13.61 -2.47
C PHE A 206 9.26 -12.30 -1.93
N GLU A 207 9.24 -12.10 -0.61
CA GLU A 207 9.94 -10.98 0.05
C GLU A 207 11.43 -10.96 -0.30
N SER A 208 12.10 -12.11 -0.18
CA SER A 208 13.54 -12.23 -0.48
C SER A 208 13.84 -11.94 -1.96
N TRP A 209 12.98 -12.42 -2.86
CA TRP A 209 13.08 -12.16 -4.30
C TRP A 209 12.94 -10.67 -4.62
N LEU A 210 11.92 -9.98 -4.08
CA LEU A 210 11.75 -8.54 -4.28
C LEU A 210 12.93 -7.74 -3.69
N GLY A 211 13.48 -8.18 -2.55
CA GLY A 211 14.71 -7.60 -2.00
C GLY A 211 15.91 -7.77 -2.93
N ALA A 212 16.12 -8.97 -3.47
CA ALA A 212 17.18 -9.24 -4.45
C ALA A 212 17.00 -8.42 -5.74
N LEU A 213 15.77 -8.27 -6.21
CA LEU A 213 15.44 -7.42 -7.37
C LEU A 213 15.85 -5.96 -7.14
N ASN A 214 15.58 -5.41 -5.95
CA ASN A 214 16.01 -4.05 -5.60
C ASN A 214 17.53 -3.89 -5.66
N VAL A 215 18.28 -4.86 -5.11
CA VAL A 215 19.76 -4.84 -5.16
C VAL A 215 20.25 -4.93 -6.60
N GLY A 216 19.71 -5.86 -7.39
CA GLY A 216 20.05 -6.02 -8.80
C GLY A 216 19.76 -4.78 -9.63
N HIS A 217 18.60 -4.14 -9.40
CA HIS A 217 18.22 -2.90 -10.07
C HIS A 217 19.13 -1.74 -9.70
N PHE A 218 19.43 -1.57 -8.41
CA PHE A 218 20.38 -0.55 -7.96
C PHE A 218 21.74 -0.69 -8.67
N LEU A 219 22.28 -1.91 -8.73
CA LEU A 219 23.56 -2.19 -9.41
C LEU A 219 23.47 -1.93 -10.92
N ALA A 220 22.41 -2.40 -11.58
CA ALA A 220 22.21 -2.18 -13.02
C ALA A 220 22.11 -0.68 -13.36
N SER A 221 21.36 0.08 -12.55
CA SER A 221 21.19 1.52 -12.74
C SER A 221 22.46 2.31 -12.41
N ALA A 222 23.25 1.86 -11.43
CA ALA A 222 24.57 2.45 -11.14
C ALA A 222 25.54 2.23 -12.31
N LEU A 223 25.61 1.00 -12.85
CA LEU A 223 26.45 0.67 -14.01
C LEU A 223 26.02 1.42 -15.28
N SER A 224 24.70 1.61 -15.49
CA SER A 224 24.17 2.39 -16.62
C SER A 224 24.60 3.86 -16.57
N LYS A 225 24.74 4.46 -15.37
CA LYS A 225 25.27 5.82 -15.24
C LYS A 225 26.73 5.94 -15.62
N GLU A 226 27.52 4.89 -15.39
CA GLU A 226 28.95 4.87 -15.73
C GLU A 226 29.22 4.46 -17.18
N ASN A 227 28.34 3.66 -17.78
CA ASN A 227 28.50 3.11 -19.13
C ASN A 227 27.31 3.50 -20.03
N ALA A 228 27.54 4.48 -20.92
CA ALA A 228 26.53 5.04 -21.80
C ALA A 228 25.91 4.04 -22.81
N SER A 229 26.48 2.84 -22.97
CA SER A 229 25.88 1.80 -23.84
C SER A 229 24.69 1.09 -23.20
N ILE A 230 24.50 1.20 -21.88
CA ILE A 230 23.39 0.57 -21.16
C ILE A 230 22.26 1.60 -20.99
N ASN A 231 21.14 1.38 -21.68
CA ASN A 231 20.00 2.29 -21.65
C ASN A 231 19.19 2.16 -20.35
N SER A 232 19.17 3.22 -19.54
CA SER A 232 18.44 3.26 -18.27
C SER A 232 16.93 3.04 -18.41
N ILE A 233 16.30 3.54 -19.47
CA ILE A 233 14.87 3.33 -19.73
C ILE A 233 14.57 1.85 -19.98
N GLN A 234 15.46 1.14 -20.68
CA GLN A 234 15.30 -0.30 -20.91
C GLN A 234 15.40 -1.07 -19.60
N ILE A 235 16.31 -0.70 -18.69
CA ILE A 235 16.40 -1.29 -17.35
C ILE A 235 15.07 -1.10 -16.61
N GLU A 236 14.52 0.11 -16.57
CA GLU A 236 13.26 0.38 -15.88
C GLU A 236 12.09 -0.44 -16.44
N LEU A 237 11.97 -0.54 -17.76
CA LEU A 237 10.91 -1.33 -18.39
C LEU A 237 11.04 -2.83 -18.07
N ILE A 238 12.27 -3.35 -18.06
CA ILE A 238 12.55 -4.74 -17.67
C ILE A 238 12.17 -4.97 -16.21
N VAL A 239 12.54 -4.06 -15.30
CA VAL A 239 12.22 -4.17 -13.87
C VAL A 239 10.72 -4.14 -13.65
N ILE A 240 9.99 -3.22 -14.28
CA ILE A 240 8.52 -3.16 -14.20
C ILE A 240 7.90 -4.48 -14.69
N LEU A 241 8.38 -5.03 -15.81
CA LEU A 241 7.91 -6.30 -16.34
C LEU A 241 8.18 -7.46 -15.35
N ILE A 242 9.39 -7.51 -14.78
CA ILE A 242 9.75 -8.51 -13.77
C ILE A 242 8.83 -8.40 -12.56
N ILE A 243 8.53 -7.20 -12.06
CA ILE A 243 7.63 -6.99 -10.92
C ILE A 243 6.22 -7.51 -11.24
N ILE A 244 5.67 -7.16 -12.41
CA ILE A 244 4.35 -7.62 -12.85
C ILE A 244 4.32 -9.15 -12.89
N ILE A 245 5.29 -9.78 -13.55
CA ILE A 245 5.38 -11.24 -13.64
C ILE A 245 5.54 -11.87 -12.25
N SER A 246 6.35 -11.26 -11.38
CA SER A 246 6.59 -11.76 -10.02
C SER A 246 5.31 -11.76 -9.20
N TRP A 247 4.52 -10.69 -9.25
CA TRP A 247 3.22 -10.63 -8.60
C TRP A 247 2.22 -11.63 -9.19
N LEU A 248 2.16 -11.79 -10.50
CA LEU A 248 1.30 -12.79 -11.15
C LEU A 248 1.66 -14.22 -10.71
N ILE A 249 2.96 -14.55 -10.63
CA ILE A 249 3.44 -15.82 -10.12
C ILE A 249 3.04 -15.98 -8.64
N PHE A 250 3.28 -14.97 -7.81
CA PHE A 250 2.95 -15.04 -6.39
C PHE A 250 1.45 -15.23 -6.13
N ILE A 251 0.59 -14.50 -6.85
CA ILE A 251 -0.87 -14.66 -6.82
C ILE A 251 -1.27 -16.08 -7.24
N ARG A 252 -0.64 -16.61 -8.29
CA ARG A 252 -0.92 -17.97 -8.78
C ARG A 252 -0.50 -19.03 -7.76
N LEU A 253 0.70 -18.89 -7.17
CA LEU A 253 1.23 -19.79 -6.15
C LEU A 253 0.43 -19.71 -4.85
N SER A 254 -0.14 -18.55 -4.54
CA SER A 254 -1.05 -18.34 -3.40
C SER A 254 -2.44 -18.95 -3.62
N GLY A 255 -2.69 -19.63 -4.74
CA GLY A 255 -3.95 -20.33 -5.01
C GLY A 255 -5.15 -19.41 -5.22
N VAL A 256 -4.93 -18.15 -5.60
CA VAL A 256 -6.00 -17.14 -5.69
C VAL A 256 -7.07 -17.56 -6.71
N LYS A 257 -8.33 -17.54 -6.27
CA LYS A 257 -9.52 -17.80 -7.08
C LYS A 257 -10.55 -16.70 -6.88
N ARG A 258 -11.36 -16.48 -7.91
CA ARG A 258 -12.54 -15.61 -7.86
C ARG A 258 -13.74 -16.42 -7.37
N TYR A 259 -14.54 -15.85 -6.46
CA TYR A 259 -15.71 -16.47 -5.83
C TYR A 259 -17.01 -15.70 -6.12
#